data_AF-A0A3L8PS02-F1
#
_entry.id   AF-A0A3L8PS02-F1
#
_cell.length_a   1.000
_cell.length_b   1.000
_cell.length_c   1.000
_cell.angle_alpha   90.00
_cell.angle_beta   90.00
_cell.angle_gamma   90.00
#
_symmetry.space_group_name_H-M   'P 1'
#
loop_
_entity.id
_entity.type
_entity.pdbx_description
1 polymer ?
#
loop_
_entity_poly.entity_id
_entity_poly.type
_entity_poly.pdbx_seq_one_letter_code
_entity_poly.pdbx_strand_id
1 'polypeptide(L)'
;MPIKCQLMLESPVSINYDTYTDIVVAALEELNIEVSSIHNHADPKKAIEQADGIKVGGGNTFHLLNELYRLDILQLIKDKVNQGKPYIGWSAGSNITGLSIRTTNDMPIVEPPSFNALGLVPFQLNPHYTNYQAPGHNGETRAQRLLEFTMVDPHTPVVGIAEGTALFRQSDKLSLLGDKEAYLFCGDQQEIAIPVGSDLSHLLG
;
A
#
# COMPACT_ATOMS: atom_id res chain seq x y z
N MET A 1 -9.81 -22.83 4.98
CA MET A 1 -10.54 -23.07 3.72
C MET A 1 -9.70 -22.49 2.59
N PRO A 2 -9.66 -23.09 1.38
CA PRO A 2 -8.99 -22.43 0.26
C PRO A 2 -9.67 -21.08 0.01
N ILE A 3 -8.87 -20.00 -0.09
CA ILE A 3 -9.33 -18.66 -0.44
C ILE A 3 -9.87 -18.77 -1.87
N LYS A 4 -11.19 -18.68 -2.06
CA LYS A 4 -11.81 -18.87 -3.37
C LYS A 4 -12.00 -17.53 -4.06
N CYS A 5 -12.60 -16.54 -3.40
CA CYS A 5 -12.92 -15.26 -4.02
C CYS A 5 -12.08 -14.11 -3.44
N GLN A 6 -11.17 -13.54 -4.22
CA GLN A 6 -10.44 -12.33 -3.86
C GLN A 6 -11.00 -11.13 -4.60
N LEU A 7 -11.35 -10.09 -3.84
CA LEU A 7 -11.82 -8.84 -4.43
C LEU A 7 -10.63 -7.95 -4.77
N MET A 8 -10.52 -7.56 -6.03
CA MET A 8 -9.55 -6.61 -6.51
C MET A 8 -10.11 -5.19 -6.40
N LEU A 9 -9.31 -4.29 -5.80
CA LEU A 9 -9.52 -2.85 -5.79
C LEU A 9 -8.43 -2.20 -6.64
N GLU A 10 -8.82 -1.61 -7.75
CA GLU A 10 -7.93 -0.94 -8.67
C GLU A 10 -8.48 0.44 -9.02
N SER A 11 -7.57 1.33 -9.42
CA SER A 11 -7.93 2.62 -10.01
C SER A 11 -6.89 2.96 -11.06
N PRO A 12 -6.83 2.17 -12.16
CA PRO A 12 -5.92 2.45 -13.25
C PRO A 12 -6.31 3.76 -13.92
N VAL A 13 -5.31 4.53 -14.32
CA VAL A 13 -5.51 5.84 -14.96
C VAL A 13 -5.30 5.74 -16.48
N SER A 14 -4.26 5.01 -16.91
CA SER A 14 -3.85 4.92 -18.31
C SER A 14 -4.42 3.73 -19.08
N ILE A 15 -5.00 2.76 -18.38
CA ILE A 15 -5.69 1.60 -18.96
C ILE A 15 -7.06 1.45 -18.30
N ASN A 16 -7.98 0.78 -18.98
CA ASN A 16 -9.30 0.51 -18.39
C ASN A 16 -9.20 -0.56 -17.28
N TYR A 17 -10.25 -0.63 -16.47
CA TYR A 17 -10.31 -1.50 -15.30
C TYR A 17 -10.23 -2.98 -15.68
N ASP A 18 -10.99 -3.42 -16.68
CA ASP A 18 -11.00 -4.82 -17.14
C ASP A 18 -9.61 -5.30 -17.58
N THR A 19 -8.88 -4.47 -18.35
CA THR A 19 -7.50 -4.76 -18.78
C THR A 19 -6.57 -4.93 -17.58
N TYR A 20 -6.73 -4.09 -16.55
CA TYR A 20 -5.94 -4.23 -15.33
C TYR A 20 -6.28 -5.53 -14.60
N THR A 21 -7.57 -5.85 -14.46
CA THR A 21 -8.03 -7.10 -13.84
C THR A 21 -7.45 -8.30 -14.57
N ASP A 22 -7.48 -8.33 -15.91
CA ASP A 22 -6.94 -9.43 -16.72
C ASP A 22 -5.43 -9.64 -16.50
N ILE A 23 -4.66 -8.55 -16.40
CA ILE A 23 -3.22 -8.62 -16.08
C ILE A 23 -3.00 -9.26 -14.70
N VAL A 24 -3.79 -8.86 -13.70
CA VAL A 24 -3.68 -9.41 -12.34
C VAL A 24 -4.10 -10.88 -12.30
N VAL A 25 -5.18 -11.25 -12.99
CA VAL A 25 -5.65 -12.64 -13.10
C VAL A 25 -4.56 -13.51 -13.72
N ALA A 26 -4.00 -13.09 -14.85
CA ALA A 26 -2.93 -13.83 -15.54
C ALA A 26 -1.69 -14.01 -14.65
N ALA A 27 -1.30 -12.99 -13.90
CA ALA A 27 -0.15 -13.07 -12.99
C ALA A 27 -0.37 -14.02 -11.78
N LEU A 28 -1.62 -14.42 -11.50
CA LEU A 28 -2.01 -15.22 -10.35
C LEU A 28 -2.60 -16.58 -10.73
N GLU A 29 -2.56 -16.94 -12.02
CA GLU A 29 -3.17 -18.16 -12.56
C GLU A 29 -2.67 -19.42 -11.84
N GLU A 30 -1.37 -19.49 -11.54
CA GLU A 30 -0.75 -20.64 -10.84
C GLU A 30 -1.25 -20.83 -9.41
N LEU A 31 -1.82 -19.79 -8.79
CA LEU A 31 -2.35 -19.86 -7.43
C LEU A 31 -3.75 -20.47 -7.37
N ASN A 32 -4.41 -20.67 -8.52
CA ASN A 32 -5.76 -21.23 -8.64
C ASN A 32 -6.79 -20.52 -7.73
N ILE A 33 -6.74 -19.19 -7.73
CA ILE A 33 -7.66 -18.31 -7.00
C ILE A 33 -8.62 -17.61 -7.98
N GLU A 34 -9.87 -17.42 -7.57
CA GLU A 34 -10.82 -16.58 -8.31
C GLU A 34 -10.56 -15.12 -7.92
N VAL A 35 -10.28 -14.28 -8.91
CA VAL A 35 -10.15 -12.83 -8.71
C VAL A 35 -11.38 -12.18 -9.34
N SER A 36 -12.12 -11.44 -8.53
CA SER A 36 -13.26 -10.65 -8.96
C SER A 36 -12.94 -9.18 -8.74
N SER A 37 -13.20 -8.33 -9.73
CA SER A 37 -12.92 -6.90 -9.58
C SER A 37 -14.11 -6.11 -9.09
N ILE A 38 -13.88 -5.16 -8.18
CA ILE A 38 -14.93 -4.38 -7.52
C ILE A 38 -15.77 -3.54 -8.47
N HIS A 39 -15.22 -3.06 -9.60
CA HIS A 39 -15.98 -2.23 -10.55
C HIS A 39 -17.07 -3.02 -11.28
N ASN A 40 -16.99 -4.36 -11.27
CA ASN A 40 -18.00 -5.25 -11.84
C ASN A 40 -19.15 -5.56 -10.86
N HIS A 41 -19.08 -5.09 -9.61
CA HIS A 41 -20.13 -5.32 -8.61
C HIS A 41 -21.06 -4.10 -8.48
N ALA A 42 -22.35 -4.35 -8.61
CA ALA A 42 -23.37 -3.33 -8.39
C ALA A 42 -23.42 -2.84 -6.91
N ASP A 43 -23.01 -3.70 -5.98
CA ASP A 43 -22.87 -3.38 -4.57
C ASP A 43 -21.42 -3.65 -4.09
N PRO A 44 -20.54 -2.64 -4.19
CA PRO A 44 -19.14 -2.74 -3.78
C PRO A 44 -18.96 -3.14 -2.30
N LYS A 45 -19.88 -2.69 -1.42
CA LYS A 45 -19.82 -3.00 0.02
C LYS A 45 -20.08 -4.48 0.25
N LYS A 46 -21.15 -5.01 -0.35
CA LYS A 46 -21.47 -6.44 -0.27
C LYS A 46 -20.36 -7.31 -0.86
N ALA A 47 -19.74 -6.89 -1.96
CA ALA A 47 -18.60 -7.61 -2.54
C ALA A 47 -17.44 -7.72 -1.55
N ILE A 48 -17.09 -6.62 -0.85
CA ILE A 48 -16.05 -6.63 0.20
C ILE A 48 -16.43 -7.56 1.36
N GLU A 49 -17.70 -7.57 1.77
CA GLU A 49 -18.16 -8.43 2.85
C GLU A 49 -18.04 -9.92 2.50
N GLN A 50 -18.38 -10.30 1.27
CA GLN A 50 -18.43 -11.67 0.79
C GLN A 50 -17.08 -12.24 0.35
N ALA A 51 -16.12 -11.39 -0.01
CA ALA A 51 -14.80 -11.84 -0.45
C ALA A 51 -14.02 -12.57 0.66
N ASP A 52 -13.25 -13.58 0.31
CA ASP A 52 -12.36 -14.28 1.24
C ASP A 52 -11.10 -13.47 1.56
N GLY A 53 -10.71 -12.56 0.68
CA GLY A 53 -9.56 -11.67 0.82
C GLY A 53 -9.67 -10.43 -0.06
N ILE A 54 -8.88 -9.41 0.26
CA ILE A 54 -8.84 -8.13 -0.46
C ILE A 54 -7.47 -7.96 -1.10
N LYS A 55 -7.45 -7.72 -2.41
CA LYS A 55 -6.27 -7.34 -3.18
C LYS A 55 -6.40 -5.88 -3.59
N VAL A 56 -5.33 -5.10 -3.48
CA VAL A 56 -5.34 -3.70 -3.92
C VAL A 56 -4.15 -3.44 -4.82
N GLY A 57 -4.46 -2.97 -6.01
CA GLY A 57 -3.50 -2.75 -7.07
C GLY A 57 -2.62 -1.53 -6.90
N GLY A 58 -1.55 -1.51 -7.69
CA GLY A 58 -0.84 -0.29 -8.03
C GLY A 58 -1.65 0.60 -8.98
N GLY A 59 -1.17 1.82 -9.19
CA GLY A 59 -1.84 2.87 -9.95
C GLY A 59 -1.44 4.21 -9.39
N ASN A 60 -2.31 5.21 -9.48
CA ASN A 60 -2.12 6.47 -8.79
C ASN A 60 -2.80 6.43 -7.40
N THR A 61 -2.03 6.64 -6.34
CA THR A 61 -2.47 6.56 -4.94
C THR A 61 -3.56 7.59 -4.61
N PHE A 62 -3.47 8.81 -5.15
CA PHE A 62 -4.49 9.85 -4.93
C PHE A 62 -5.82 9.47 -5.57
N HIS A 63 -5.78 8.96 -6.80
CA HIS A 63 -6.97 8.48 -7.49
C HIS A 63 -7.59 7.27 -6.79
N LEU A 64 -6.77 6.28 -6.41
CA LEU A 64 -7.23 5.12 -5.64
C LEU A 64 -7.92 5.56 -4.35
N LEU A 65 -7.28 6.40 -3.53
CA LEU A 65 -7.88 6.86 -2.28
C LEU A 65 -9.17 7.64 -2.52
N ASN A 66 -9.22 8.48 -3.55
CA ASN A 66 -10.43 9.20 -3.94
C ASN A 66 -11.59 8.24 -4.27
N GLU A 67 -11.34 7.18 -5.02
CA GLU A 67 -12.38 6.18 -5.35
C GLU A 67 -12.85 5.42 -4.10
N LEU A 68 -11.94 5.06 -3.19
CA LEU A 68 -12.32 4.42 -1.91
C LEU A 68 -13.23 5.32 -1.06
N TYR A 69 -12.98 6.64 -1.06
CA TYR A 69 -13.86 7.62 -0.43
C TYR A 69 -15.19 7.75 -1.17
N ARG A 70 -15.18 7.86 -2.50
CA ARG A 70 -16.39 8.00 -3.34
C ARG A 70 -17.34 6.81 -3.17
N LEU A 71 -16.78 5.60 -3.03
CA LEU A 71 -17.52 4.37 -2.80
C LEU A 71 -17.92 4.15 -1.33
N ASP A 72 -17.41 4.98 -0.40
CA ASP A 72 -17.64 4.86 1.04
C ASP A 72 -17.28 3.46 1.59
N ILE A 73 -16.12 2.95 1.17
CA ILE A 73 -15.64 1.60 1.50
C ILE A 73 -14.36 1.58 2.35
N LEU A 74 -13.71 2.73 2.57
CA LEU A 74 -12.43 2.81 3.29
C LEU A 74 -12.53 2.21 4.70
N GLN A 75 -13.53 2.62 5.49
CA GLN A 75 -13.73 2.12 6.85
C GLN A 75 -14.14 0.63 6.84
N LEU A 76 -14.98 0.22 5.89
CA LEU A 76 -15.39 -1.18 5.74
C LEU A 76 -14.20 -2.11 5.48
N ILE A 77 -13.28 -1.71 4.59
CA ILE A 77 -12.04 -2.46 4.32
C ILE A 77 -11.23 -2.59 5.61
N LYS A 78 -11.01 -1.48 6.30
CA LYS A 78 -10.27 -1.46 7.57
C LYS A 78 -10.88 -2.43 8.59
N ASP A 79 -12.18 -2.38 8.79
CA ASP A 79 -12.89 -3.22 9.74
C ASP A 79 -12.79 -4.70 9.38
N LYS A 80 -12.99 -5.06 8.10
CA LYS A 80 -12.87 -6.46 7.66
C LYS A 80 -11.45 -7.00 7.82
N VAL A 81 -10.43 -6.20 7.51
CA VAL A 81 -9.04 -6.62 7.69
C VAL A 81 -8.70 -6.81 9.18
N ASN A 82 -9.15 -5.90 10.04
CA ASN A 82 -9.00 -6.04 11.50
C ASN A 82 -9.77 -7.24 12.07
N GLN A 83 -10.84 -7.68 11.41
CA GLN A 83 -11.57 -8.91 11.72
C GLN A 83 -10.90 -10.19 11.16
N GLY A 84 -9.71 -10.06 10.57
CA GLY A 84 -8.91 -11.19 10.09
C GLY A 84 -9.06 -11.47 8.60
N LYS A 85 -9.75 -10.62 7.82
CA LYS A 85 -9.78 -10.77 6.36
C LYS A 85 -8.38 -10.47 5.79
N PRO A 86 -7.77 -11.40 5.03
CA PRO A 86 -6.48 -11.18 4.39
C PRO A 86 -6.49 -9.95 3.47
N TYR A 87 -5.40 -9.20 3.49
CA TYR A 87 -5.15 -8.05 2.63
C TYR A 87 -3.81 -8.21 1.93
N ILE A 88 -3.77 -7.96 0.62
CA ILE A 88 -2.55 -7.87 -0.17
C ILE A 88 -2.59 -6.57 -0.96
N GLY A 89 -1.58 -5.72 -0.81
CA GLY A 89 -1.49 -4.47 -1.56
C GLY A 89 -0.08 -4.27 -2.10
N TRP A 90 0.04 -3.84 -3.36
CA TRP A 90 1.31 -3.49 -3.99
C TRP A 90 1.30 -2.04 -4.48
N SER A 91 2.45 -1.37 -4.39
CA SER A 91 2.60 0.03 -4.83
C SER A 91 1.58 0.96 -4.12
N ALA A 92 0.64 1.57 -4.85
CA ALA A 92 -0.47 2.36 -4.30
C ALA A 92 -1.28 1.59 -3.26
N GLY A 93 -1.54 0.29 -3.48
CA GLY A 93 -2.18 -0.58 -2.51
C GLY A 93 -1.36 -0.74 -1.23
N SER A 94 -0.02 -0.71 -1.30
CA SER A 94 0.81 -0.68 -0.09
C SER A 94 0.69 0.65 0.63
N ASN A 95 0.80 1.78 -0.08
CA ASN A 95 0.69 3.14 0.50
C ASN A 95 -0.54 3.28 1.40
N ILE A 96 -1.72 2.88 0.91
CA ILE A 96 -2.98 3.11 1.63
C ILE A 96 -3.12 2.27 2.90
N THR A 97 -2.24 1.30 3.16
CA THR A 97 -2.26 0.55 4.43
C THR A 97 -1.68 1.34 5.59
N GLY A 98 -0.86 2.37 5.32
CA GLY A 98 -0.32 3.27 6.33
C GLY A 98 -1.37 4.24 6.87
N LEU A 99 -0.93 5.15 7.75
CA LEU A 99 -1.81 6.17 8.35
C LEU A 99 -2.38 7.14 7.32
N SER A 100 -1.60 7.49 6.29
CA SER A 100 -2.02 8.41 5.23
C SER A 100 -1.29 8.11 3.92
N ILE A 101 -1.57 8.88 2.87
CA ILE A 101 -0.83 8.82 1.61
C ILE A 101 0.27 9.89 1.47
N ARG A 102 0.62 10.58 2.56
CA ARG A 102 1.61 11.69 2.56
C ARG A 102 3.01 11.30 2.08
N THR A 103 3.33 10.01 2.05
CA THR A 103 4.62 9.47 1.63
C THR A 103 4.55 8.71 0.31
N THR A 104 3.46 8.87 -0.48
CA THR A 104 3.43 8.35 -1.84
C THR A 104 4.40 9.11 -2.76
N ASN A 105 4.85 8.45 -3.83
CA ASN A 105 5.67 9.05 -4.88
C ASN A 105 4.83 9.60 -6.03
N ASP A 106 3.53 9.35 -5.99
CA ASP A 106 2.64 9.67 -7.08
C ASP A 106 2.40 11.18 -7.18
N MET A 107 2.17 11.64 -8.41
CA MET A 107 1.71 12.99 -8.65
C MET A 107 0.25 13.15 -8.17
N PRO A 108 -0.11 14.25 -7.45
CA PRO A 108 -1.47 14.50 -6.99
C PRO A 108 -2.39 14.93 -8.15
N ILE A 109 -2.79 13.98 -8.99
CA ILE A 109 -3.62 14.23 -10.18
C ILE A 109 -5.10 14.49 -9.85
N VAL A 110 -5.53 14.13 -8.64
CA VAL A 110 -6.86 14.43 -8.06
C VAL A 110 -6.70 14.72 -6.57
N GLU A 111 -7.66 15.45 -6.00
CA GLU A 111 -7.70 15.78 -4.58
C GLU A 111 -8.73 14.87 -3.87
N PRO A 112 -8.30 13.80 -3.16
CA PRO A 112 -9.22 13.02 -2.35
C PRO A 112 -9.75 13.86 -1.18
N PRO A 113 -10.93 13.55 -0.61
CA PRO A 113 -11.50 14.29 0.52
C PRO A 113 -10.60 14.41 1.75
N SER A 114 -9.65 13.48 1.92
CA SER A 114 -8.61 13.50 2.95
C SER A 114 -7.44 12.61 2.52
N PHE A 115 -6.25 12.85 3.07
CA PHE A 115 -5.10 11.95 2.92
C PHE A 115 -5.10 10.78 3.90
N ASN A 116 -6.01 10.77 4.88
CA ASN A 116 -6.15 9.64 5.80
C ASN A 116 -6.47 8.37 5.00
N ALA A 117 -5.70 7.31 5.24
CA ALA A 117 -5.84 6.05 4.54
C ALA A 117 -6.40 4.97 5.48
N LEU A 118 -6.15 3.69 5.22
CA LEU A 118 -6.71 2.60 6.01
C LEU A 118 -6.16 2.58 7.45
N GLY A 119 -4.90 2.99 7.66
CA GLY A 119 -4.25 2.92 8.96
C GLY A 119 -4.25 1.49 9.52
N LEU A 120 -3.96 0.51 8.66
CA LEU A 120 -3.76 -0.89 9.05
C LEU A 120 -2.44 -1.04 9.80
N VAL A 121 -1.41 -0.30 9.41
CA VAL A 121 -0.15 -0.16 10.16
C VAL A 121 -0.02 1.25 10.74
N PRO A 122 0.55 1.43 11.94
CA PRO A 122 0.59 2.72 12.62
C PRO A 122 1.80 3.59 12.19
N PHE A 123 2.23 3.44 10.94
CA PHE A 123 3.33 4.16 10.34
C PHE A 123 3.01 4.49 8.87
N GLN A 124 3.86 5.28 8.23
CA GLN A 124 3.76 5.58 6.79
C GLN A 124 4.58 4.60 5.96
N LEU A 125 4.16 4.42 4.71
CA LEU A 125 4.88 3.61 3.75
C LEU A 125 5.37 4.46 2.58
N ASN A 126 6.64 4.30 2.21
CA ASN A 126 7.16 4.79 0.94
C ASN A 126 7.54 3.57 0.07
N PRO A 127 6.60 3.04 -0.74
CA PRO A 127 6.93 1.97 -1.68
C PRO A 127 7.87 2.50 -2.77
N HIS A 128 8.56 1.60 -3.46
CA HIS A 128 9.56 1.94 -4.49
C HIS A 128 10.63 2.89 -3.95
N TYR A 129 11.06 2.66 -2.70
CA TYR A 129 12.13 3.45 -2.12
C TYR A 129 13.41 3.21 -2.89
N THR A 130 13.99 4.30 -3.37
CA THR A 130 15.34 4.38 -3.91
C THR A 130 15.84 5.78 -3.67
N ASN A 131 17.05 5.91 -3.14
CA ASN A 131 17.71 7.19 -3.00
C ASN A 131 18.59 7.53 -4.21
N TYR A 132 18.38 6.82 -5.32
CA TYR A 132 19.08 7.07 -6.57
C TYR A 132 18.73 8.45 -7.13
N GLN A 133 19.76 9.19 -7.53
CA GLN A 133 19.65 10.48 -8.20
C GLN A 133 20.35 10.40 -9.56
N ALA A 134 19.61 10.68 -10.63
CA ALA A 134 20.18 10.70 -11.97
C ALA A 134 21.27 11.78 -12.09
N PRO A 135 22.39 11.52 -12.80
CA PRO A 135 23.45 12.51 -12.98
C PRO A 135 22.92 13.84 -13.53
N GLY A 136 23.26 14.95 -12.87
CA GLY A 136 22.84 16.29 -13.25
C GLY A 136 21.42 16.70 -12.83
N HIS A 137 20.67 15.83 -12.14
CA HIS A 137 19.38 16.18 -11.57
C HIS A 137 19.57 16.94 -10.24
N ASN A 138 19.06 18.17 -10.14
CA ASN A 138 19.20 19.03 -8.95
C ASN A 138 17.97 19.02 -8.02
N GLY A 139 16.93 18.24 -8.33
CA GLY A 139 15.76 18.09 -7.47
C GLY A 139 16.06 17.26 -6.22
N GLU A 140 15.14 17.28 -5.27
CA GLU A 140 15.31 16.58 -3.99
C GLU A 140 15.36 15.05 -4.21
N THR A 141 16.31 14.40 -3.54
CA THR A 141 16.36 12.94 -3.45
C THR A 141 15.16 12.40 -2.66
N ARG A 142 14.95 11.08 -2.71
CA ARG A 142 13.87 10.48 -1.92
C ARG A 142 14.09 10.69 -0.43
N ALA A 143 15.31 10.49 0.07
CA ALA A 143 15.62 10.70 1.50
C ALA A 143 15.38 12.15 1.92
N GLN A 144 15.69 13.14 1.07
CA GLN A 144 15.41 14.55 1.37
C GLN A 144 13.91 14.85 1.51
N ARG A 145 13.06 14.28 0.65
CA ARG A 145 11.59 14.43 0.77
C ARG A 145 11.05 13.77 2.04
N LEU A 146 11.58 12.61 2.42
CA LEU A 146 11.19 11.95 3.67
C LEU A 146 11.72 12.68 4.91
N LEU A 147 12.88 13.34 4.82
CA LEU A 147 13.36 14.25 5.84
C LEU A 147 12.38 15.40 6.05
N GLU A 148 11.90 16.05 4.98
CA GLU A 148 10.87 17.11 5.10
C GLU A 148 9.62 16.62 5.83
N PHE A 149 9.14 15.41 5.49
CA PHE A 149 8.03 14.78 6.20
C PHE A 149 8.33 14.62 7.69
N THR A 150 9.46 14.01 8.04
CA THR A 150 9.84 13.75 9.44
C THR A 150 10.17 15.01 10.23
N MET A 151 10.48 16.13 9.58
CA MET A 151 10.61 17.43 10.24
C MET A 151 9.26 18.03 10.64
N VAL A 152 8.20 17.79 9.84
CA VAL A 152 6.83 18.25 10.13
C VAL A 152 6.11 17.28 11.08
N ASP A 153 6.39 15.98 10.96
CA ASP A 153 5.78 14.90 11.73
C ASP A 153 6.88 13.98 12.32
N PRO A 154 7.58 14.43 13.38
CA PRO A 154 8.78 13.76 13.89
C PRO A 154 8.53 12.47 14.64
N HIS A 155 7.27 12.15 14.94
CA HIS A 155 6.89 10.98 15.74
C HIS A 155 6.33 9.84 14.90
N THR A 156 5.97 10.10 13.63
CA THR A 156 5.40 9.07 12.76
C THR A 156 6.52 8.41 11.94
N PRO A 157 6.80 7.12 12.14
CA PRO A 157 7.81 6.43 11.34
C PRO A 157 7.40 6.34 9.87
N VAL A 158 8.38 6.34 8.98
CA VAL A 158 8.22 5.98 7.56
C VAL A 158 9.10 4.77 7.26
N VAL A 159 8.50 3.73 6.66
CA VAL A 159 9.24 2.59 6.14
C VAL A 159 9.33 2.70 4.62
N GLY A 160 10.54 2.95 4.13
CA GLY A 160 10.90 2.91 2.71
C GLY A 160 11.11 1.47 2.24
N ILE A 161 10.25 0.99 1.37
CA ILE A 161 10.25 -0.39 0.86
C ILE A 161 10.83 -0.40 -0.56
N ALA A 162 11.94 -1.09 -0.76
CA ALA A 162 12.58 -1.23 -2.07
C ALA A 162 11.79 -2.18 -3.00
N GLU A 163 11.88 -1.97 -4.31
CA GLU A 163 11.29 -2.89 -5.29
C GLU A 163 11.84 -4.32 -5.14
N GLY A 164 10.96 -5.32 -5.16
CA GLY A 164 11.29 -6.73 -4.92
C GLY A 164 11.15 -7.16 -3.45
N THR A 165 10.81 -6.24 -2.55
CA THR A 165 10.59 -6.52 -1.13
C THR A 165 9.13 -6.33 -0.72
N ALA A 166 8.76 -6.87 0.44
CA ALA A 166 7.42 -6.74 0.99
C ALA A 166 7.46 -6.71 2.52
N LEU A 167 6.50 -6.03 3.13
CA LEU A 167 6.20 -6.23 4.55
C LEU A 167 5.14 -7.31 4.68
N PHE A 168 5.44 -8.34 5.46
CA PHE A 168 4.49 -9.38 5.79
C PHE A 168 4.08 -9.23 7.24
N ARG A 169 2.78 -9.03 7.45
CA ARG A 169 2.18 -8.96 8.78
C ARG A 169 1.29 -10.16 9.02
N GLN A 170 1.49 -10.82 10.15
CA GLN A 170 0.59 -11.82 10.70
C GLN A 170 0.31 -11.50 12.16
N SER A 171 -0.90 -11.07 12.47
CA SER A 171 -1.29 -10.60 13.81
C SER A 171 -0.41 -9.43 14.28
N ASP A 172 0.33 -9.62 15.37
CA ASP A 172 1.28 -8.71 16.00
C ASP A 172 2.71 -8.88 15.47
N LYS A 173 2.94 -9.81 14.55
CA LYS A 173 4.24 -10.01 13.92
C LYS A 173 4.35 -9.28 12.59
N LEU A 174 5.38 -8.46 12.44
CA LEU A 174 5.73 -7.79 11.19
C LEU A 174 7.16 -8.17 10.77
N SER A 175 7.36 -8.55 9.51
CA SER A 175 8.68 -8.91 8.99
C SER A 175 8.93 -8.34 7.60
N LEU A 176 10.19 -8.00 7.32
CA LEU A 176 10.64 -7.67 5.97
C LEU A 176 10.94 -8.95 5.19
N LEU A 177 10.29 -9.12 4.04
CA LEU A 177 10.54 -10.18 3.07
C LEU A 177 11.19 -9.61 1.79
N GLY A 178 11.87 -10.46 1.03
CA GLY A 178 12.51 -10.13 -0.24
C GLY A 178 14.02 -10.35 -0.21
N ASP A 179 14.73 -9.64 -1.07
CA ASP A 179 16.17 -9.79 -1.29
C ASP A 179 16.97 -8.47 -1.09
N LYS A 180 16.30 -7.39 -0.67
CA LYS A 180 16.91 -6.07 -0.43
C LYS A 180 16.51 -5.52 0.93
N GLU A 181 17.31 -4.59 1.42
CA GLU A 181 17.02 -3.84 2.64
C GLU A 181 15.85 -2.87 2.44
N ALA A 182 15.11 -2.64 3.52
CA ALA A 182 14.21 -1.50 3.65
C ALA A 182 14.90 -0.40 4.47
N TYR A 183 14.28 0.76 4.60
CA TYR A 183 14.87 1.91 5.30
C TYR A 183 13.86 2.56 6.24
N LEU A 184 14.29 2.87 7.46
CA LEU A 184 13.49 3.58 8.47
C LEU A 184 13.86 5.07 8.49
N PHE A 185 12.82 5.90 8.57
CA PHE A 185 12.91 7.34 8.81
C PHE A 185 11.99 7.71 9.98
N CYS A 186 12.49 8.42 10.98
CA CYS A 186 11.71 8.92 12.11
C CYS A 186 12.47 10.04 12.84
N GLY A 187 11.93 11.26 12.87
CA GLY A 187 12.59 12.39 13.52
C GLY A 187 14.01 12.65 12.99
N ASP A 188 15.03 12.46 13.83
CA ASP A 188 16.45 12.61 13.47
C ASP A 188 17.07 11.33 12.88
N GLN A 189 16.38 10.19 13.00
CA GLN A 189 16.80 8.93 12.41
C GLN A 189 16.43 8.92 10.92
N GLN A 190 17.44 8.90 10.07
CA GLN A 190 17.27 9.02 8.63
C GLN A 190 17.99 7.88 7.92
N GLU A 191 17.29 7.22 6.99
CA GLU A 191 17.84 6.16 6.14
C GLU A 191 18.49 5.01 6.93
N ILE A 192 17.90 4.64 8.08
CA ILE A 192 18.40 3.51 8.88
C ILE A 192 18.06 2.21 8.16
N ALA A 193 19.08 1.49 7.71
CA ALA A 193 18.91 0.22 7.00
C ALA A 193 18.20 -0.83 7.87
N ILE A 194 17.23 -1.51 7.27
CA ILE A 194 16.50 -2.64 7.82
C ILE A 194 16.92 -3.88 7.00
N PRO A 195 17.73 -4.78 7.59
CA PRO A 195 18.14 -6.00 6.92
C PRO A 195 16.97 -6.92 6.54
N VAL A 196 17.12 -7.68 5.46
CA VAL A 196 16.16 -8.72 5.05
C VAL A 196 15.88 -9.69 6.20
N GLY A 197 14.61 -10.05 6.39
CA GLY A 197 14.19 -10.97 7.45
C GLY A 197 14.09 -10.34 8.84
N SER A 198 14.36 -9.03 8.98
CA SER A 198 14.22 -8.33 10.26
C SER A 198 12.79 -8.40 10.79
N ASP A 199 12.69 -8.54 12.11
CA ASP A 199 11.45 -8.38 12.85
C ASP A 199 11.19 -6.90 13.13
N LEU A 200 10.07 -6.41 12.61
CA LEU A 200 9.62 -5.02 12.69
C LEU A 200 8.39 -4.87 13.60
N SER A 201 8.07 -5.87 14.40
CA SER A 201 6.86 -5.88 15.25
C SER A 201 6.83 -4.73 16.25
N HIS A 202 8.00 -4.22 16.64
CA HIS A 202 8.12 -3.01 17.48
C HIS A 202 7.51 -1.75 16.84
N LEU A 203 7.28 -1.73 15.52
CA LEU A 203 6.60 -0.64 14.83
C LEU A 203 5.08 -0.75 14.89
N LEU A 204 4.49 -1.84 15.41
CA LEU A 204 3.03 -2.02 15.45
C LEU A 204 2.36 -1.43 16.71
N GLY A 205 3.15 -0.97 17.69
CA GLY A 205 2.66 -0.45 18.98
C GLY A 205 3.01 -1.36 20.15
#